data_AF-A0A7Y4XAI7-F1
#
_entry.id   AF-A0A7Y4XAI7-F1
#
_cell.length_a   1.000
_cell.length_b   1.000
_cell.length_c   1.000
_cell.angle_alpha   90.00
_cell.angle_beta   90.00
_cell.angle_gamma   90.00
#
_symmetry.space_group_name_H-M   'P 1'
#
loop_
_entity.id
_entity.type
_entity.pdbx_description
1 polymer ?
#
loop_
_entity_poly.entity_id
_entity_poly.type
_entity_poly.pdbx_seq_one_letter_code
_entity_poly.pdbx_strand_id
1 'polypeptide(L)' 'IVNEVVVPTPVQIAQAERVVAAMAAGLSAGRGVVVLDGQMIDQVHLTAANQLLKQVAGK' A
#
# COMPACT_ATOMS: atom_id res chain seq x y z
N ILE A 1 -1.39 -29.67 -7.44
CA ILE A 1 -0.85 -28.68 -6.48
C ILE A 1 -0.12 -27.65 -7.32
N VAL A 2 -0.69 -26.47 -7.53
CA VAL A 2 -0.01 -25.36 -8.21
C VAL A 2 -0.27 -24.16 -7.33
N ASN A 3 0.72 -23.78 -6.52
CA ASN A 3 0.76 -22.42 -6.00
C ASN A 3 1.22 -21.57 -7.19
N GLU A 4 0.27 -21.02 -7.94
CA GLU A 4 0.57 -19.91 -8.84
C GLU A 4 1.12 -18.82 -7.94
N VAL A 5 2.45 -18.64 -7.97
CA VAL A 5 3.13 -17.61 -7.19
C VAL A 5 2.59 -16.30 -7.71
N VAL A 6 1.64 -15.70 -6.98
CA VAL A 6 1.06 -14.41 -7.31
C VAL A 6 2.18 -13.39 -7.11
N VAL A 7 2.93 -13.13 -8.18
CA VAL A 7 3.95 -12.09 -8.21
C VAL A 7 3.21 -10.75 -8.32
N PRO A 8 3.44 -9.80 -7.38
CA PRO A 8 2.88 -8.47 -7.49
C PRO A 8 3.28 -7.81 -8.82
N THR A 9 2.30 -7.26 -9.52
CA THR A 9 2.55 -6.50 -10.75
C THR A 9 3.18 -5.14 -10.42
N PRO A 10 3.95 -4.52 -11.34
CA PRO A 10 4.51 -3.18 -11.14
C PRO A 10 3.45 -2.12 -10.79
N VAL A 11 2.24 -2.26 -11.34
CA VAL A 11 1.11 -1.36 -11.06
C VAL A 11 0.67 -1.47 -9.60
N GLN A 12 0.60 -2.68 -9.05
CA GLN A 12 0.23 -2.89 -7.65
C GLN A 12 1.31 -2.36 -6.69
N ILE A 13 2.59 -2.48 -7.06
CA ILE A 13 3.70 -1.92 -6.29
C ILE A 13 3.60 -0.39 -6.27
N ALA A 14 3.44 0.25 -7.43
CA ALA A 14 3.28 1.69 -7.54
C ALA A 14 2.05 2.19 -6.74
N GLN A 15 0.94 1.44 -6.75
CA GLN A 15 -0.22 1.77 -5.92
C GLN A 15 0.11 1.72 -4.42
N ALA A 16 0.80 0.68 -3.97
CA ALA A 16 1.18 0.52 -2.57
C ALA A 16 2.12 1.66 -2.12
N GLU A 17 3.06 2.08 -2.96
CA GLU A 17 3.93 3.23 -2.68
C GLU A 17 3.13 4.52 -2.54
N ARG A 18 2.16 4.78 -3.43
CA ARG A 18 1.27 5.95 -3.34
C ARG A 18 0.44 5.93 -2.06
N VAL A 19 -0.07 4.78 -1.64
CA VAL A 19 -0.82 4.61 -0.38
C VAL A 19 0.06 4.96 0.82
N VAL A 20 1.29 4.42 0.89
CA VAL A 20 2.22 4.70 1.98
C VAL A 20 2.56 6.19 2.05
N ALA A 21 2.86 6.82 0.90
CA ALA A 21 3.17 8.24 0.82
C ALA A 21 1.99 9.12 1.27
N ALA A 22 0.78 8.83 0.79
CA ALA A 22 -0.42 9.58 1.15
C ALA A 22 -0.73 9.47 2.65
N MET A 23 -0.64 8.25 3.21
CA MET A 23 -0.86 8.02 4.63
C MET A 23 0.20 8.68 5.50
N ALA A 24 1.46 8.66 5.09
CA ALA A 24 2.53 9.38 5.81
C ALA A 24 2.23 10.89 5.88
N ALA A 25 1.84 11.50 4.76
CA ALA A 25 1.44 12.91 4.74
C ALA A 25 0.20 13.17 5.62
N GLY A 26 -0.79 12.28 5.59
CA GLY A 26 -1.97 12.35 6.45
C GLY A 26 -1.63 12.30 7.94
N LEU A 27 -0.80 11.33 8.34
CA LEU A 27 -0.38 11.14 9.73
C LEU A 27 0.43 12.34 10.24
N SER A 28 1.33 12.91 9.43
CA SER A 28 2.05 14.14 9.77
C SER A 28 1.11 15.34 9.97
N ALA A 29 -0.05 15.36 9.32
CA ALA A 29 -1.10 16.36 9.51
C ALA A 29 -2.10 16.00 10.63
N GLY A 30 -1.83 14.94 11.42
CA GLY A 30 -2.71 14.47 12.49
C GLY A 30 -3.99 13.78 12.00
N ARG A 31 -4.01 13.31 10.74
CA ARG A 31 -5.16 12.63 10.13
C ARG A 31 -4.89 11.13 10.02
N GLY A 32 -5.77 10.31 10.59
CA GLY A 32 -5.69 8.84 10.49
C GLY A 32 -6.25 8.26 9.18
N VAL A 33 -6.85 9.10 8.34
CA VAL A 33 -7.43 8.73 7.05
C VAL A 33 -7.08 9.79 5.99
N VAL A 34 -6.94 9.35 4.75
CA VAL A 34 -6.71 10.23 3.58
C VAL A 34 -7.57 9.79 2.41
N VAL A 35 -7.79 10.69 1.45
CA VAL A 35 -8.42 10.34 0.17
C VAL A 35 -7.33 10.24 -0.89
N LEU A 36 -7.24 9.10 -1.57
CA LEU A 36 -6.34 8.85 -2.68
C LEU A 36 -7.16 8.28 -3.84
N ASP A 37 -7.04 8.86 -5.04
CA ASP A 37 -7.80 8.44 -6.24
C ASP A 37 -9.33 8.35 -6.01
N GLY A 38 -9.88 9.20 -5.13
CA GLY A 38 -11.31 9.20 -4.78
C GLY A 38 -11.72 8.09 -3.79
N GLN A 39 -10.78 7.28 -3.30
CA GLN A 39 -11.02 6.27 -2.28
C GLN A 39 -10.52 6.72 -0.91
N MET A 40 -11.27 6.40 0.13
CA MET A 40 -10.81 6.58 1.51
C MET A 40 -9.79 5.50 1.87
N ILE A 41 -8.60 5.95 2.24
CA ILE A 41 -7.47 5.12 2.67
C ILE A 41 -7.28 5.33 4.16
N ASP A 42 -7.07 4.23 4.87
CA ASP A 42 -6.90 4.17 6.32
C ASP A 42 -5.70 3.29 6.70
N GLN A 43 -5.60 2.99 8.00
CA GLN A 43 -4.53 2.18 8.56
C GLN A 43 -4.52 0.72 8.05
N VAL A 44 -5.67 0.15 7.67
CA VAL A 44 -5.77 -1.21 7.10
C VAL A 44 -5.13 -1.22 5.71
N HIS A 45 -5.44 -0.21 4.90
CA HIS A 45 -4.86 -0.04 3.57
C HIS A 45 -3.34 0.17 3.65
N LEU A 46 -2.87 0.99 4.60
CA LEU A 46 -1.45 1.18 4.88
C LEU A 46 -0.75 -0.13 5.24
N THR A 47 -1.38 -0.95 6.07
CA THR A 47 -0.82 -2.24 6.50
C THR A 47 -0.71 -3.20 5.31
N ALA A 48 -1.74 -3.28 4.46
CA ALA A 48 -1.71 -4.12 3.26
C ALA A 48 -0.62 -3.67 2.28
N ALA A 49 -0.51 -2.36 2.01
CA ALA A 49 0.52 -1.79 1.14
C ALA A 49 1.93 -2.12 1.66
N ASN A 50 2.19 -1.94 2.96
CA ASN A 50 3.47 -2.28 3.56
C ASN A 50 3.80 -3.78 3.46
N GLN A 51 2.82 -4.67 3.63
CA GLN A 51 3.05 -6.10 3.46
C GLN A 51 3.42 -6.45 2.02
N LEU A 52 2.75 -5.84 1.03
CA LEU A 52 3.08 -6.03 -0.38
C LEU A 52 4.51 -5.59 -0.69
N LEU A 53 4.90 -4.39 -0.25
CA LEU A 53 6.23 -3.85 -0.50
C LEU A 53 7.32 -4.69 0.18
N LYS A 54 7.07 -5.21 1.39
CA LYS A 54 7.98 -6.13 2.07
C LYS A 54 8.18 -7.44 1.31
N GLN A 55 7.12 -8.00 0.72
CA GLN A 55 7.22 -9.22 -0.10
C GLN A 55 8.08 -9.00 -1.35
N VAL A 56 8.04 -7.80 -1.94
CA VAL A 56 8.84 -7.46 -3.11
C VAL A 56 10.28 -7.14 -2.76
N ALA A 57 10.53 -6.42 -1.66
CA ALA A 57 11.89 -6.04 -1.24
C ALA A 57 12.71 -7.20 -0.65
N GLY A 58 12.05 -8.25 -0.14
CA GLY A 58 12.69 -9.46 0.37
C GLY A 58 13.02 -10.51 -0.69
N LYS A 59 12.79 -10.20 -1.96
CA LYS A 59 13.06 -11.07 -3.11
C LYS A 59 14.27 -10.55 -3.88
#